data_AF-A0A2P8GBA3-F1
#
_entry.id   AF-A0A2P8GBA3-F1
#
_cell.length_a   1.000
_cell.length_b   1.000
_cell.length_c   1.000
_cell.angle_alpha   90.00
_cell.angle_beta   90.00
_cell.angle_gamma   90.00
#
_symmetry.space_group_name_H-M   'P 1'
#
loop_
_entity.id
_entity.type
_entity.pdbx_description
1 polymer ?
#
loop_
_entity_poly.entity_id
_entity_poly.type
_entity_poly.pdbx_seq_one_letter_code
_entity_poly.pdbx_strand_id
1 'polypeptide(L)'
;MIRQIFEFKKTDRKWHIPVLAGLCVGIPILGGYFTGTMAGGKLASMSALVILYVHTFSISGGMVTLMTCSFGMMLSFLVGAIFGFNPYVGALALGLFAMGVHLALFYLKMNRPPGNFFFIMIASVALCMPFDWQKIPANIGYIGIGTVISCLLGLGYTLLVVRNNTDAPSHSKSKYVNLVESATFGFMVGFSLLIAHLLKLENPYWVPTSCAAVMQGASTQHVWQRGLQRVLGTLIGLGVAWMLLLMHPTPLMMCVSIIILQVIVEFLVVRNYAVAAIFITVLTIFLAESGSNLSVSPTGLIAARFVDILIGSVIGGLGGWILYNEHVHWMATRQIRKTKIAILKRK
;
A
#
# COMPACT_ATOMS: atom_id res chain seq x y z
N MET A 1 -21.47 -6.80 14.66
CA MET A 1 -20.65 -6.53 13.47
C MET A 1 -20.92 -5.15 12.87
N ILE A 2 -22.18 -4.75 12.61
CA ILE A 2 -22.54 -3.46 11.98
C ILE A 2 -22.13 -2.22 12.81
N ARG A 3 -22.27 -2.27 14.15
CA ARG A 3 -21.97 -1.13 15.03
C ARG A 3 -20.49 -0.68 14.96
N GLN A 4 -19.57 -1.62 14.73
CA GLN A 4 -18.12 -1.34 14.59
C GLN A 4 -17.75 -0.76 13.21
N ILE A 5 -18.65 -0.80 12.22
CA ILE A 5 -18.44 -0.17 10.90
C ILE A 5 -18.53 1.36 11.00
N PHE A 6 -19.34 1.86 11.93
CA PHE A 6 -19.58 3.29 12.12
C PHE A 6 -18.87 3.87 13.34
N GLU A 7 -18.13 3.06 14.09
CA GLU A 7 -17.42 3.50 15.29
C GLU A 7 -16.16 4.29 14.93
N PHE A 8 -16.08 5.53 15.41
CA PHE A 8 -14.89 6.37 15.29
C PHE A 8 -13.94 6.12 16.46
N LYS A 9 -12.79 5.52 16.17
CA LYS A 9 -11.75 5.27 17.18
C LYS A 9 -11.05 6.59 17.56
N LYS A 10 -10.75 6.74 18.86
CA LYS A 10 -9.86 7.80 19.35
C LYS A 10 -8.45 7.56 18.82
N THR A 11 -7.73 8.63 18.48
CA THR A 11 -6.38 8.54 17.92
C THR A 11 -5.45 9.54 18.60
N ASP A 12 -4.25 9.07 18.94
CA ASP A 12 -3.16 9.91 19.46
C ASP A 12 -2.36 10.57 18.32
N ARG A 13 -2.78 10.37 17.07
CA ARG A 13 -2.09 10.89 15.90
C ARG A 13 -2.31 12.39 15.78
N LYS A 14 -1.21 13.13 15.84
CA LYS A 14 -1.19 14.58 15.71
C LYS A 14 -1.63 15.03 14.32
N TRP A 15 -2.34 16.16 14.27
CA TRP A 15 -2.99 16.71 13.06
C TRP A 15 -2.02 17.08 11.93
N HIS A 16 -0.75 17.35 12.24
CA HIS A 16 0.26 17.74 11.26
C HIS A 16 0.72 16.56 10.38
N ILE A 17 0.57 15.29 10.81
CA ILE A 17 1.00 14.13 9.99
C ILE A 17 0.12 13.97 8.73
N PRO A 18 -1.22 14.02 8.82
CA PRO A 18 -2.09 14.07 7.65
C PRO A 18 -1.75 15.18 6.65
N VAL A 19 -1.50 16.40 7.15
CA VAL A 19 -1.17 17.55 6.30
C VAL A 19 0.18 17.33 5.60
N LEU A 20 1.17 16.83 6.33
CA LEU A 20 2.48 16.50 5.78
C LEU A 20 2.39 15.44 4.68
N ALA A 21 1.55 14.41 4.86
CA ALA A 21 1.29 13.40 3.84
C ALA A 21 0.64 14.00 2.59
N GLY A 22 -0.33 14.90 2.76
CA GLY A 22 -0.94 15.65 1.67
C GLY A 22 0.07 16.49 0.88
N LEU A 23 1.00 17.18 1.56
CA LEU A 23 2.07 17.93 0.92
C LEU A 23 3.05 17.02 0.17
N CYS A 24 3.45 15.89 0.76
CA CYS A 24 4.34 14.92 0.13
C CYS A 24 3.75 14.37 -1.17
N VAL A 25 2.46 14.07 -1.21
CA VAL A 25 1.75 13.61 -2.42
C VAL A 25 1.50 14.76 -3.39
N GLY A 26 1.21 15.96 -2.88
CA GLY A 26 0.81 17.12 -3.66
C GLY A 26 1.93 17.76 -4.47
N ILE A 27 3.12 17.91 -3.89
CA ILE A 27 4.25 18.56 -4.57
C ILE A 27 4.62 17.81 -5.87
N PRO A 28 4.80 16.48 -5.89
CA PRO A 28 5.09 15.76 -7.13
C PRO A 28 3.95 15.80 -8.15
N ILE A 29 2.69 15.74 -7.70
CA ILE A 29 1.52 15.81 -8.59
C ILE A 29 1.44 17.17 -9.29
N LEU A 30 1.55 18.26 -8.53
CA LEU A 30 1.57 19.61 -9.08
C LEU A 30 2.80 19.83 -9.97
N GLY A 31 3.97 19.31 -9.56
CA GLY A 31 5.16 19.32 -10.40
C GLY A 31 4.95 18.59 -11.74
N GLY A 32 4.30 17.43 -11.73
CA GLY A 32 3.92 16.70 -12.93
C GLY A 32 2.94 17.47 -13.82
N TYR A 33 1.98 18.19 -13.22
CA TYR A 33 1.07 19.07 -13.95
C TYR A 33 1.80 20.24 -14.64
N PHE A 34 2.63 20.99 -13.91
CA PHE A 34 3.32 22.16 -14.46
C PHE A 34 4.42 21.81 -15.48
N THR A 35 5.01 20.62 -15.37
CA THR A 35 6.03 20.13 -16.33
C THR A 35 5.44 19.38 -17.52
N GLY A 36 4.12 19.17 -17.54
CA GLY A 36 3.47 18.34 -18.57
C GLY A 36 3.74 16.82 -18.44
N THR A 37 4.42 16.38 -17.39
CA THR A 37 4.78 14.97 -17.15
C THR A 37 3.89 14.31 -16.09
N MET A 38 2.57 14.34 -16.31
CA MET A 38 1.60 13.87 -15.31
C MET A 38 1.80 12.42 -14.88
N ALA A 39 2.20 11.53 -15.81
CA ALA A 39 2.53 10.14 -15.50
C ALA A 39 3.66 10.01 -14.46
N GLY A 40 4.70 10.84 -14.57
CA GLY A 40 5.81 10.88 -13.63
C GLY A 40 5.40 11.45 -12.27
N GLY A 41 4.60 12.51 -12.26
CA GLY A 41 4.04 13.09 -11.03
C GLY A 41 3.22 12.07 -10.23
N LYS A 42 2.42 11.25 -10.91
CA LYS A 42 1.66 10.15 -10.28
C LYS A 42 2.56 9.13 -9.61
N LEU A 43 3.59 8.65 -10.32
CA LEU A 43 4.56 7.70 -9.77
C LEU A 43 5.28 8.26 -8.54
N ALA A 44 5.81 9.49 -8.66
CA ALA A 44 6.49 10.18 -7.56
C ALA A 44 5.57 10.36 -6.34
N SER A 45 4.28 10.62 -6.55
CA SER A 45 3.33 10.78 -5.45
C SER A 45 3.10 9.50 -4.64
N MET A 46 3.14 8.33 -5.28
CA MET A 46 2.97 7.03 -4.61
C MET A 46 4.14 6.72 -3.68
N SER A 47 5.38 7.02 -4.10
CA SER A 47 6.56 6.81 -3.27
C SER A 47 6.73 7.86 -2.18
N ALA A 48 6.18 9.06 -2.36
CA ALA A 48 6.17 10.10 -1.35
C ALA A 48 5.38 9.72 -0.08
N LEU A 49 4.49 8.73 -0.16
CA LEU A 49 3.80 8.14 1.01
C LEU A 49 4.76 7.40 1.96
N VAL A 50 6.05 7.26 1.62
CA VAL A 50 7.09 6.81 2.54
C VAL A 50 7.18 7.69 3.79
N ILE A 51 6.71 8.94 3.73
CA ILE A 51 6.62 9.82 4.91
C ILE A 51 5.83 9.20 6.06
N LEU A 52 4.88 8.32 5.76
CA LEU A 52 4.05 7.66 6.76
C LEU A 52 4.82 6.67 7.63
N TYR A 53 6.08 6.37 7.31
CA TYR A 53 6.96 5.53 8.14
C TYR A 53 7.72 6.32 9.22
N VAL A 54 7.63 7.67 9.24
CA VAL A 54 8.28 8.50 10.26
C VAL A 54 7.60 8.33 11.63
N HIS A 55 8.16 7.46 12.49
CA HIS A 55 7.57 7.07 13.78
C HIS A 55 8.50 7.26 14.99
N THR A 56 9.50 8.13 14.87
CA THR A 56 10.63 8.15 15.81
C THR A 56 10.78 9.47 16.58
N PHE A 57 11.30 9.34 17.80
CA PHE A 57 11.56 10.40 18.77
C PHE A 57 12.95 11.05 18.62
N SER A 58 13.74 10.62 17.64
CA SER A 58 15.05 11.19 17.35
C SER A 58 15.17 11.55 15.88
N ILE A 59 15.91 12.63 15.61
CA ILE A 59 16.16 13.13 14.25
C ILE A 59 16.85 12.05 13.41
N SER A 60 17.95 11.51 13.94
CA SER A 60 18.74 10.48 13.27
C SER A 60 17.93 9.20 13.03
N GLY A 61 17.22 8.68 14.04
CA GLY A 61 16.44 7.45 13.89
C GLY A 61 15.32 7.56 12.86
N GLY A 62 14.66 8.73 12.79
CA GLY A 62 13.59 8.98 11.83
C GLY A 62 14.08 9.05 10.40
N MET A 63 15.16 9.79 10.19
CA MET A 63 15.76 9.92 8.87
C MET A 63 16.33 8.59 8.38
N VAL A 64 17.00 7.81 9.24
CA VAL A 64 17.49 6.47 8.87
C VAL A 64 16.34 5.55 8.48
N THR A 65 15.25 5.56 9.24
CA THR A 65 14.05 4.76 8.93
C THR A 65 13.44 5.19 7.59
N LEU A 66 13.30 6.49 7.38
CA LEU A 66 12.71 7.07 6.18
C LEU A 66 13.56 6.80 4.93
N MET A 67 14.89 6.92 5.03
CA MET A 67 15.83 6.60 3.95
C MET A 67 15.85 5.10 3.64
N THR A 68 15.83 4.25 4.67
CA THR A 68 15.77 2.79 4.48
C THR A 68 14.48 2.38 3.79
N CYS A 69 13.33 2.95 4.19
CA CYS A 69 12.06 2.71 3.51
C CYS A 69 12.05 3.28 2.10
N SER A 70 12.65 4.45 1.89
CA SER A 70 12.77 5.07 0.55
C SER A 70 13.54 4.17 -0.41
N PHE A 71 14.67 3.63 0.03
CA PHE A 71 15.43 2.64 -0.74
C PHE A 71 14.59 1.38 -1.01
N GLY A 72 13.87 0.89 0.00
CA GLY A 72 12.96 -0.25 -0.18
C GLY A 72 11.82 0.01 -1.18
N MET A 73 11.26 1.22 -1.23
CA MET A 73 10.22 1.59 -2.22
C MET A 73 10.80 1.66 -3.63
N MET A 74 12.01 2.21 -3.79
CA MET A 74 12.73 2.21 -5.07
C MET A 74 13.03 0.79 -5.55
N LEU A 75 13.51 -0.07 -4.64
CA LEU A 75 13.73 -1.49 -4.93
C LEU A 75 12.43 -2.22 -5.30
N SER A 76 11.33 -1.91 -4.60
CA SER A 76 10.00 -2.46 -4.90
C SER A 76 9.58 -2.13 -6.33
N PHE A 77 9.77 -0.88 -6.75
CA PHE A 77 9.48 -0.46 -8.11
C PHE A 77 10.39 -1.16 -9.12
N LEU A 78 11.70 -1.23 -8.86
CA LEU A 78 12.67 -1.88 -9.74
C LEU A 78 12.36 -3.36 -9.94
N VAL A 79 12.08 -4.11 -8.86
CA VAL A 79 11.68 -5.53 -8.93
C VAL A 79 10.42 -5.66 -9.78
N GLY A 80 9.41 -4.83 -9.54
CA GLY A 80 8.19 -4.90 -10.34
C GLY A 80 8.41 -4.57 -11.82
N ALA A 81 9.24 -3.57 -12.12
CA ALA A 81 9.56 -3.19 -13.50
C ALA A 81 10.36 -4.27 -14.24
N ILE A 82 11.33 -4.91 -13.59
CA ILE A 82 12.15 -5.98 -14.20
C ILE A 82 11.32 -7.22 -14.49
N PHE A 83 10.42 -7.62 -13.59
CA PHE A 83 9.62 -8.85 -13.74
C PHE A 83 8.28 -8.63 -14.46
N GLY A 84 8.01 -7.42 -14.97
CA GLY A 84 6.78 -7.07 -15.69
C GLY A 84 6.68 -7.63 -17.12
N PHE A 85 7.71 -8.31 -17.63
CA PHE A 85 7.71 -8.84 -19.01
C PHE A 85 6.73 -10.01 -19.23
N ASN A 86 6.40 -10.76 -18.18
CA ASN A 86 5.49 -11.90 -18.27
C ASN A 86 4.53 -11.93 -17.08
N PRO A 87 3.20 -11.95 -17.30
CA PRO A 87 2.19 -11.96 -16.23
C PRO A 87 2.38 -13.05 -15.17
N TYR A 88 2.74 -14.27 -15.58
CA TYR A 88 2.90 -15.42 -14.69
C TYR A 88 4.17 -15.31 -13.84
N VAL A 89 5.28 -14.91 -14.46
CA VAL A 89 6.54 -14.66 -13.76
C VAL A 89 6.39 -13.47 -12.81
N GLY A 90 5.70 -12.41 -13.25
CA GLY A 90 5.40 -11.24 -12.44
C GLY A 90 4.60 -11.56 -11.18
N ALA A 91 3.58 -12.41 -11.29
CA ALA A 91 2.79 -12.87 -10.13
C ALA A 91 3.65 -13.66 -9.12
N LEU A 92 4.50 -14.57 -9.61
CA LEU A 92 5.43 -15.32 -8.76
C LEU A 92 6.46 -14.39 -8.10
N ALA A 93 7.05 -13.47 -8.86
CA ALA A 93 8.02 -12.49 -8.38
C ALA A 93 7.39 -11.60 -7.31
N LEU A 94 6.15 -11.13 -7.51
CA LEU A 94 5.43 -10.35 -6.50
C LEU A 94 5.23 -11.14 -5.21
N GLY A 95 4.86 -12.41 -5.28
CA GLY A 95 4.64 -13.24 -4.10
C GLY A 95 5.92 -13.48 -3.30
N LEU A 96 7.03 -13.78 -3.98
CA LEU A 96 8.34 -13.94 -3.35
C LEU A 96 8.84 -12.62 -2.76
N PHE A 97 8.67 -11.52 -3.49
CA PHE A 97 9.02 -10.18 -3.02
C PHE A 97 8.21 -9.79 -1.79
N ALA A 98 6.90 -10.03 -1.80
CA ALA A 98 6.00 -9.74 -0.69
C ALA A 98 6.35 -10.52 0.57
N MET A 99 6.71 -11.80 0.42
CA MET A 99 7.25 -12.61 1.52
C MET A 99 8.55 -11.99 2.07
N GLY A 100 9.47 -11.60 1.20
CA GLY A 100 10.75 -10.99 1.58
C GLY A 100 10.57 -9.66 2.32
N VAL A 101 9.71 -8.77 1.82
CA VAL A 101 9.38 -7.49 2.47
C VAL A 101 8.72 -7.71 3.83
N HIS A 102 7.75 -8.62 3.93
CA HIS A 102 7.08 -8.91 5.20
C HIS A 102 8.09 -9.44 6.24
N LEU A 103 8.99 -10.34 5.83
CA LEU A 103 10.04 -10.87 6.70
C LEU A 103 11.05 -9.80 7.11
N ALA A 104 11.49 -8.95 6.17
CA ALA A 104 12.42 -7.86 6.45
C ALA A 104 11.84 -6.87 7.46
N LEU A 105 10.59 -6.42 7.26
CA LEU A 105 9.92 -5.51 8.19
C LEU A 105 9.69 -6.16 9.56
N PHE A 106 9.41 -7.46 9.61
CA PHE A 106 9.35 -8.20 10.87
C PHE A 106 10.67 -8.11 11.64
N TYR A 107 11.81 -8.39 10.99
CA TYR A 107 13.13 -8.31 11.64
C TYR A 107 13.51 -6.89 12.04
N LEU A 108 13.10 -5.90 11.25
CA LEU A 108 13.26 -4.48 11.56
C LEU A 108 12.26 -3.97 12.62
N LYS A 109 11.34 -4.82 13.08
CA LYS A 109 10.25 -4.49 14.03
C LYS A 109 9.34 -3.36 13.53
N MET A 110 9.16 -3.26 12.22
CA MET A 110 8.37 -2.25 11.53
C MET A 110 6.99 -2.78 11.12
N ASN A 111 6.32 -3.48 12.04
CA ASN A 111 5.02 -4.11 11.76
C ASN A 111 3.83 -3.17 12.01
N ARG A 112 4.08 -1.94 12.46
CA ARG A 112 3.02 -0.95 12.64
C ARG A 112 2.52 -0.49 11.26
N PRO A 113 1.21 -0.30 11.08
CA PRO A 113 0.66 0.28 9.86
C PRO A 113 1.40 1.60 9.52
N PRO A 114 1.77 1.83 8.25
CA PRO A 114 1.31 1.11 7.05
C PRO A 114 2.01 -0.22 6.72
N GLY A 115 3.05 -0.62 7.48
CA GLY A 115 3.67 -1.95 7.36
C GLY A 115 4.25 -2.22 5.97
N ASN A 116 3.91 -3.35 5.36
CA ASN A 116 4.39 -3.72 4.02
C ASN A 116 3.58 -3.10 2.87
N PHE A 117 2.45 -2.44 3.15
CA PHE A 117 1.45 -2.07 2.16
C PHE A 117 1.97 -1.34 0.93
N PHE A 118 2.67 -0.23 1.16
CA PHE A 118 3.11 0.66 0.09
C PHE A 118 4.21 0.04 -0.77
N PHE A 119 5.07 -0.80 -0.18
CA PHE A 119 6.06 -1.58 -0.93
C PHE A 119 5.38 -2.53 -1.93
N ILE A 120 4.35 -3.25 -1.46
CA ILE A 120 3.60 -4.19 -2.30
C ILE A 120 2.81 -3.45 -3.38
N MET A 121 2.17 -2.34 -3.02
CA MET A 121 1.42 -1.51 -3.95
C MET A 121 2.30 -0.99 -5.09
N ILE A 122 3.48 -0.42 -4.77
CA ILE A 122 4.41 0.10 -5.77
C ILE A 122 4.95 -1.02 -6.66
N ALA A 123 5.33 -2.17 -6.10
CA ALA A 123 5.75 -3.33 -6.89
C ALA A 123 4.63 -3.83 -7.83
N SER A 124 3.39 -3.90 -7.34
CA SER A 124 2.23 -4.34 -8.12
C SER A 124 1.91 -3.37 -9.26
N VAL A 125 1.97 -2.06 -9.00
CA VAL A 125 1.80 -1.03 -10.03
C VAL A 125 2.86 -1.18 -11.12
N ALA A 126 4.14 -1.30 -10.74
CA ALA A 126 5.24 -1.45 -11.69
C ALA A 126 5.12 -2.72 -12.56
N LEU A 127 4.66 -3.84 -11.99
CA LEU A 127 4.42 -5.09 -12.72
C LEU A 127 3.33 -4.98 -13.79
N CYS A 128 2.35 -4.11 -13.58
CA CYS A 128 1.20 -3.96 -14.48
C CYS A 128 1.40 -2.82 -15.49
N MET A 129 2.54 -2.12 -15.45
CA MET A 129 2.89 -1.13 -16.46
C MET A 129 3.42 -1.82 -17.72
N PRO A 130 3.21 -1.23 -18.92
CA PRO A 130 3.79 -1.74 -20.15
C PRO A 130 5.31 -1.89 -20.02
N PHE A 131 5.80 -3.09 -20.32
CA PHE A 131 7.22 -3.40 -20.18
C PHE A 131 8.05 -2.70 -21.26
N ASP A 132 8.92 -1.79 -20.84
CA ASP A 132 9.77 -0.99 -21.71
C ASP A 132 11.11 -0.70 -21.02
N TRP A 133 12.17 -1.36 -21.47
CA TRP A 133 13.53 -1.25 -20.90
C TRP A 133 14.05 0.19 -20.84
N GLN A 134 13.67 1.04 -21.81
CA GLN A 134 14.20 2.40 -21.89
C GLN A 134 13.54 3.33 -20.86
N LYS A 135 12.30 3.04 -20.47
CA LYS A 135 11.56 3.84 -19.49
C LYS A 135 11.82 3.44 -18.04
N ILE A 136 12.41 2.27 -17.78
CA ILE A 136 12.69 1.80 -16.41
C ILE A 136 13.53 2.82 -15.62
N PRO A 137 14.68 3.34 -16.14
CA PRO A 137 15.47 4.32 -15.40
C PRO A 137 14.71 5.63 -15.13
N ALA A 138 13.93 6.11 -16.10
CA ALA A 138 13.13 7.33 -15.96
C ALA A 138 12.04 7.16 -14.88
N ASN A 139 11.33 6.03 -14.90
CA ASN A 139 10.28 5.74 -13.93
C ASN A 139 10.82 5.56 -12.51
N ILE A 140 11.98 4.91 -12.35
CA ILE A 140 12.69 4.84 -11.07
C ILE A 140 13.13 6.24 -10.62
N GLY A 141 13.55 7.10 -11.56
CA GLY A 141 13.84 8.50 -11.31
C GLY A 141 12.65 9.25 -10.70
N TYR A 142 11.45 9.08 -11.26
CA TYR A 142 10.23 9.67 -10.69
C TYR A 142 9.93 9.15 -9.27
N ILE A 143 10.06 7.84 -9.04
CA ILE A 143 9.93 7.25 -7.70
C ILE A 143 10.96 7.87 -6.74
N GLY A 144 12.20 8.07 -7.20
CA GLY A 144 13.27 8.73 -6.45
C GLY A 144 12.97 10.19 -6.11
N ILE A 145 12.36 10.95 -7.02
CA ILE A 145 11.93 12.33 -6.75
C ILE A 145 10.92 12.35 -5.59
N GLY A 146 9.95 11.44 -5.60
CA GLY A 146 8.97 11.31 -4.52
C GLY A 146 9.59 10.99 -3.16
N THR A 147 10.56 10.07 -3.12
CA THR A 147 11.26 9.71 -1.88
C THR A 147 12.17 10.83 -1.38
N VAL A 148 12.82 11.57 -2.28
CA VAL A 148 13.63 12.76 -1.93
C VAL A 148 12.76 13.85 -1.34
N ILE A 149 11.63 14.18 -1.97
CA ILE A 149 10.67 15.17 -1.45
C ILE A 149 10.19 14.76 -0.05
N SER A 150 9.83 13.48 0.12
CA SER A 150 9.44 12.97 1.43
C SER A 150 10.57 13.06 2.47
N CYS A 151 11.82 12.78 2.09
CA CYS A 151 12.97 12.89 2.99
C CYS A 151 13.22 14.34 3.40
N LEU A 152 13.14 15.30 2.47
CA LEU A 152 13.33 16.72 2.75
C LEU A 152 12.25 17.27 3.67
N LEU A 153 10.98 16.97 3.37
CA LEU A 153 9.86 17.37 4.22
C LEU A 153 9.88 16.65 5.57
N GLY A 154 10.27 15.38 5.61
CA GLY A 154 10.46 14.61 6.83
C GLY A 154 11.54 15.22 7.72
N LEU A 155 12.68 15.61 7.15
CA LEU A 155 13.74 16.30 7.88
C LEU A 155 13.25 17.62 8.46
N GLY A 156 12.59 18.46 7.65
CA GLY A 156 12.02 19.73 8.11
C GLY A 156 11.01 19.54 9.24
N TYR A 157 10.10 18.59 9.08
CA TYR A 157 9.12 18.24 10.11
C TYR A 157 9.79 17.77 11.42
N THR A 158 10.76 16.87 11.31
CA THR A 158 11.46 16.31 12.47
C THR A 158 12.31 17.36 13.19
N LEU A 159 12.94 18.31 12.47
CA LEU A 159 13.65 19.44 13.07
C LEU A 159 12.72 20.38 13.86
N LEU A 160 11.50 20.60 13.37
CA LEU A 160 10.53 21.51 14.00
C LEU A 160 9.81 20.87 15.20
N VAL A 161 9.49 19.58 15.14
CA VAL A 161 8.57 18.93 16.11
C VAL A 161 9.25 18.01 17.11
N VAL A 162 10.33 17.32 16.74
CA VAL A 162 10.96 16.27 17.57
C VAL A 162 11.91 16.84 18.63
N ARG A 163 12.23 18.13 18.58
CA ARG A 163 13.04 18.83 19.59
C ARG A 163 12.47 18.70 21.03
N ASN A 164 11.20 18.31 21.20
CA ASN A 164 10.49 18.39 22.47
C ASN A 164 10.02 17.06 23.11
N ASN A 165 10.30 15.87 22.56
CA ASN A 165 9.81 14.60 23.15
C ASN A 165 10.85 13.47 23.07
N THR A 166 11.31 12.99 24.23
CA THR A 166 12.39 11.98 24.38
C THR A 166 11.91 10.56 24.69
N ASP A 167 10.62 10.33 24.91
CA ASP A 167 10.17 9.05 25.45
C ASP A 167 9.98 7.97 24.37
N ALA A 168 10.91 7.02 24.33
CA ALA A 168 10.82 5.83 23.50
C ALA A 168 9.90 4.77 24.16
N PRO A 169 8.85 4.28 23.48
CA PRO A 169 8.02 3.21 24.01
C PRO A 169 8.78 1.87 24.04
N SER A 170 8.63 1.15 25.15
CA SER A 170 9.18 -0.18 25.40
C SER A 170 8.76 -1.21 24.33
N HIS A 171 9.75 -1.89 23.76
CA HIS A 171 9.56 -2.92 22.74
C HIS A 171 9.14 -4.26 23.35
N SER A 172 7.89 -4.66 23.19
CA SER A 172 7.48 -6.06 23.44
C SER A 172 7.99 -6.96 22.30
N LYS A 173 8.87 -7.91 22.64
CA LYS A 173 9.37 -8.93 21.71
C LYS A 173 8.29 -10.01 21.52
N SER A 174 7.54 -9.96 20.42
CA SER A 174 6.77 -11.12 19.99
C SER A 174 7.74 -12.22 19.56
N LYS A 175 7.62 -13.39 20.18
CA LYS A 175 8.63 -14.45 20.19
C LYS A 175 8.10 -15.73 19.54
N TYR A 176 7.51 -15.67 18.34
CA TYR A 176 7.18 -16.87 17.57
C TYR A 176 7.42 -16.66 16.07
N VAL A 177 7.58 -17.77 15.33
CA VAL A 177 8.19 -17.87 14.00
C VAL A 177 7.28 -17.28 12.89
N ASN A 178 7.70 -16.15 12.30
CA ASN A 178 6.93 -15.38 11.28
C ASN A 178 7.21 -15.80 9.83
N LEU A 179 7.98 -16.87 9.61
CA LEU A 179 8.24 -17.35 8.26
C LEU A 179 6.97 -17.88 7.59
N VAL A 180 6.16 -18.63 8.35
CA VAL A 180 4.87 -19.17 7.85
C VAL A 180 3.90 -18.04 7.54
N GLU A 181 3.84 -17.03 8.41
CA GLU A 181 3.00 -15.85 8.19
C GLU A 181 3.46 -15.07 6.95
N SER A 182 4.76 -14.81 6.82
CA SER A 182 5.34 -14.11 5.67
C SER A 182 5.14 -14.89 4.37
N ALA A 183 5.29 -16.22 4.41
CA ALA A 183 5.08 -17.09 3.26
C ALA A 183 3.61 -17.12 2.84
N THR A 184 2.69 -17.18 3.80
CA THR A 184 1.24 -17.12 3.53
C THR A 184 0.86 -15.76 2.95
N PHE A 185 1.36 -14.66 3.53
CA PHE A 185 1.15 -13.31 3.00
C PHE A 185 1.66 -13.19 1.56
N GLY A 186 2.90 -13.61 1.31
CA GLY A 186 3.48 -13.58 -0.03
C GLY A 186 2.72 -14.44 -1.03
N PHE A 187 2.34 -15.65 -0.64
CA PHE A 187 1.53 -16.53 -1.48
C PHE A 187 0.18 -15.89 -1.84
N MET A 188 -0.55 -15.34 -0.87
CA MET A 188 -1.86 -14.73 -1.12
C MET A 188 -1.77 -13.52 -2.04
N VAL A 189 -0.76 -12.65 -1.84
CA VAL A 189 -0.52 -11.49 -2.70
C VAL A 189 -0.15 -11.94 -4.13
N GLY A 190 0.79 -12.87 -4.30
CA GLY A 190 1.17 -13.37 -5.62
C GLY A 190 0.02 -14.09 -6.32
N PHE A 191 -0.72 -14.94 -5.59
CA PHE A 191 -1.90 -15.64 -6.08
C PHE A 191 -3.00 -14.67 -6.53
N SER A 192 -3.21 -13.58 -5.80
CA SER A 192 -4.21 -12.57 -6.18
C SER A 192 -3.87 -11.87 -7.50
N LEU A 193 -2.59 -11.58 -7.75
CA LEU A 193 -2.16 -11.02 -9.03
C LEU A 193 -2.26 -12.06 -10.17
N LEU A 194 -1.97 -13.33 -9.89
CA LEU A 194 -2.14 -14.41 -10.86
C LEU A 194 -3.61 -14.53 -11.30
N ILE A 195 -4.54 -14.54 -10.34
CA ILE A 195 -5.98 -14.58 -10.62
C ILE A 195 -6.41 -13.36 -11.45
N ALA A 196 -5.92 -12.17 -11.13
CA ALA A 196 -6.22 -10.96 -11.89
C ALA A 196 -5.81 -11.07 -13.37
N HIS A 197 -4.65 -11.64 -13.67
CA HIS A 197 -4.19 -11.87 -15.03
C HIS A 197 -4.96 -12.97 -15.75
N LEU A 198 -5.29 -14.07 -15.05
CA LEU A 198 -6.10 -15.17 -15.62
C LEU A 198 -7.49 -14.69 -16.02
N LEU A 199 -8.08 -13.79 -15.24
CA LEU A 199 -9.37 -13.16 -15.52
C LEU A 199 -9.28 -12.01 -16.54
N LYS A 200 -8.07 -11.68 -17.02
CA LYS A 200 -7.80 -10.58 -17.98
C LYS A 200 -8.40 -9.24 -17.53
N LEU A 201 -8.26 -8.93 -16.24
CA LEU A 201 -8.78 -7.67 -15.68
C LEU A 201 -8.02 -6.47 -16.26
N GLU A 202 -8.71 -5.34 -16.41
CA GLU A 202 -8.14 -4.11 -16.99
C GLU A 202 -7.03 -3.50 -16.10
N ASN A 203 -7.19 -3.55 -14.77
CA ASN A 203 -6.29 -2.93 -13.81
C ASN A 203 -5.81 -3.92 -12.74
N PRO A 204 -5.01 -4.94 -13.12
CA PRO A 204 -4.75 -6.11 -12.27
C PRO A 204 -4.02 -5.79 -10.96
N TYR A 205 -3.28 -4.68 -10.87
CA TYR A 205 -2.54 -4.26 -9.67
C TYR A 205 -3.41 -3.93 -8.44
N TRP A 206 -4.71 -3.66 -8.63
CA TRP A 206 -5.61 -3.39 -7.50
C TRP A 206 -5.98 -4.63 -6.70
N VAL A 207 -5.97 -5.81 -7.33
CA VAL A 207 -6.28 -7.08 -6.67
C VAL A 207 -5.24 -7.40 -5.57
N PRO A 208 -3.92 -7.44 -5.84
CA PRO A 208 -2.92 -7.64 -4.78
C PRO A 208 -2.84 -6.50 -3.79
N THR A 209 -3.06 -5.26 -4.23
CA THR A 209 -3.12 -4.11 -3.31
C THR A 209 -4.29 -4.26 -2.33
N SER A 210 -5.45 -4.70 -2.80
CA SER A 210 -6.63 -4.95 -1.96
C SER A 210 -6.42 -6.13 -1.02
N CYS A 211 -5.84 -7.23 -1.51
CA CYS A 211 -5.44 -8.38 -0.71
C CYS A 211 -4.51 -7.97 0.45
N ALA A 212 -3.44 -7.24 0.13
CA ALA A 212 -2.49 -6.73 1.12
C ALA A 212 -3.15 -5.76 2.11
N ALA A 213 -4.09 -4.91 1.66
CA ALA A 213 -4.82 -4.00 2.53
C ALA A 213 -5.69 -4.76 3.55
N VAL A 214 -6.36 -5.83 3.14
CA VAL A 214 -7.27 -6.60 3.99
C VAL A 214 -6.48 -7.46 4.99
N MET A 215 -5.38 -8.06 4.57
CA MET A 215 -4.52 -8.90 5.42
C MET A 215 -3.77 -8.14 6.53
N GLN A 216 -3.83 -6.79 6.56
CA GLN A 216 -3.29 -5.98 7.67
C GLN A 216 -4.12 -6.05 8.96
N GLY A 217 -5.26 -6.75 8.98
CA GLY A 217 -6.04 -6.95 10.19
C GLY A 217 -5.29 -7.80 11.22
N ALA A 218 -5.28 -7.39 12.49
CA ALA A 218 -4.53 -8.06 13.56
C ALA A 218 -5.18 -9.36 14.10
N SER A 219 -6.32 -9.77 13.55
CA SER A 219 -7.06 -11.00 13.89
C SER A 219 -7.99 -11.39 12.74
N THR A 220 -8.48 -12.64 12.69
CA THR A 220 -9.44 -13.09 11.66
C THR A 220 -10.64 -12.16 11.55
N GLN A 221 -11.23 -11.81 12.70
CA GLN A 221 -12.39 -10.93 12.76
C GLN A 221 -12.04 -9.53 12.23
N HIS A 222 -10.88 -8.98 12.58
CA HIS A 222 -10.43 -7.70 12.06
C HIS A 222 -10.16 -7.74 10.55
N VAL A 223 -9.56 -8.81 10.03
CA VAL A 223 -9.34 -8.98 8.58
C VAL A 223 -10.68 -8.96 7.85
N TRP A 224 -11.66 -9.74 8.31
CA TRP A 224 -12.94 -9.85 7.62
C TRP A 224 -13.77 -8.56 7.70
N GLN A 225 -13.74 -7.89 8.85
CA GLN A 225 -14.32 -6.55 9.00
C GLN A 225 -13.65 -5.56 8.05
N ARG A 226 -12.32 -5.55 7.97
CA ARG A 226 -11.57 -4.65 7.10
C ARG A 226 -11.88 -4.92 5.62
N GLY A 227 -12.04 -6.18 5.23
CA GLY A 227 -12.51 -6.59 3.90
C GLY A 227 -13.90 -6.02 3.59
N LEU A 228 -14.86 -6.19 4.49
CA LEU A 228 -16.21 -5.66 4.30
C LEU A 228 -16.22 -4.12 4.23
N GLN A 229 -15.50 -3.45 5.13
CA GLN A 229 -15.36 -2.00 5.14
C GLN A 229 -14.71 -1.48 3.86
N ARG A 230 -13.73 -2.20 3.31
CA ARG A 230 -13.09 -1.87 2.03
C ARG A 230 -14.08 -1.97 0.87
N VAL A 231 -14.81 -3.08 0.77
CA VAL A 231 -15.79 -3.31 -0.32
C VAL A 231 -16.93 -2.28 -0.26
N LEU A 232 -17.52 -2.06 0.91
CA LEU A 232 -18.62 -1.09 1.08
C LEU A 232 -18.15 0.35 0.85
N GLY A 233 -16.99 0.71 1.42
CA GLY A 233 -16.41 2.03 1.22
C GLY A 233 -16.06 2.29 -0.24
N THR A 234 -15.51 1.30 -0.95
CA THR A 234 -15.25 1.40 -2.38
C THR A 234 -16.53 1.54 -3.19
N LEU A 235 -17.59 0.79 -2.89
CA LEU A 235 -18.85 0.91 -3.63
C LEU A 235 -19.41 2.36 -3.55
N ILE A 236 -19.44 2.93 -2.35
CA ILE A 236 -19.89 4.32 -2.16
C ILE A 236 -18.90 5.30 -2.81
N GLY A 237 -17.60 5.10 -2.62
CA GLY A 237 -16.55 5.95 -3.19
C GLY A 237 -16.53 5.95 -4.71
N LEU A 238 -16.86 4.83 -5.36
CA LEU A 238 -17.01 4.73 -6.81
C LEU A 238 -18.21 5.55 -7.30
N GLY A 239 -19.34 5.51 -6.58
CA GLY A 239 -20.50 6.37 -6.89
C GLY A 239 -20.16 7.86 -6.77
N VAL A 240 -19.43 8.24 -5.72
CA VAL A 240 -18.95 9.63 -5.54
C VAL A 240 -17.96 10.03 -6.64
N ALA A 241 -16.98 9.18 -6.95
CA ALA A 241 -16.00 9.44 -8.00
C ALA A 241 -16.69 9.58 -9.36
N TRP A 242 -17.67 8.72 -9.66
CA TRP A 242 -18.46 8.80 -10.88
C TRP A 242 -19.16 10.15 -11.00
N MET A 243 -19.88 10.56 -9.95
CA MET A 243 -20.60 11.83 -9.93
C MET A 243 -19.66 13.03 -10.13
N LEU A 244 -18.48 13.02 -9.51
CA LEU A 244 -17.49 14.07 -9.67
C LEU A 244 -16.87 14.09 -11.08
N LEU A 245 -16.65 12.93 -11.70
CA LEU A 245 -16.11 12.84 -13.06
C LEU A 245 -17.11 13.33 -14.11
N LEU A 246 -18.43 13.20 -13.87
CA LEU A 246 -19.47 13.78 -14.74
C LEU A 246 -19.41 15.31 -14.81
N MET A 247 -18.78 15.97 -13.83
CA MET A 247 -18.58 17.42 -13.85
C MET A 247 -17.40 17.85 -14.73
N HIS A 248 -16.70 16.91 -15.39
CA HIS A 248 -15.52 17.15 -16.22
C HIS A 248 -14.47 18.04 -15.54
N PRO A 249 -13.93 17.63 -14.37
CA PRO A 249 -13.00 18.45 -13.61
C PRO A 249 -11.72 18.70 -14.42
N THR A 250 -11.20 19.93 -14.36
CA THR A 250 -9.93 20.27 -15.00
C THR A 250 -8.78 19.49 -14.34
N PRO A 251 -7.65 19.24 -15.04
CA PRO A 251 -6.53 18.51 -14.46
C PRO A 251 -5.97 19.18 -13.20
N LEU A 252 -5.97 20.52 -13.14
CA LEU A 252 -5.57 21.26 -11.94
C LEU A 252 -6.53 21.02 -10.77
N MET A 253 -7.84 21.01 -11.02
CA MET A 253 -8.84 20.68 -9.99
C MET A 253 -8.62 19.26 -9.47
N MET A 254 -8.35 18.29 -10.35
CA MET A 254 -8.02 16.92 -9.92
C MET A 254 -6.78 16.91 -9.02
N CYS A 255 -5.71 17.64 -9.37
CA CYS A 255 -4.50 17.74 -8.55
C CYS A 255 -4.81 18.27 -7.14
N VAL A 256 -5.55 19.39 -7.05
CA VAL A 256 -5.94 19.99 -5.77
C VAL A 256 -6.83 19.05 -4.96
N SER A 257 -7.79 18.38 -5.62
CA SER A 257 -8.64 17.38 -4.97
C SER A 257 -7.84 16.20 -4.42
N ILE A 258 -6.84 15.69 -5.15
CA ILE A 258 -5.98 14.60 -4.65
C ILE A 258 -5.26 15.01 -3.36
N ILE A 259 -4.76 16.25 -3.27
CA ILE A 259 -4.09 16.77 -2.07
C ILE A 259 -5.06 16.79 -0.88
N ILE A 260 -6.24 17.39 -1.07
CA ILE A 260 -7.26 17.51 -0.03
C ILE A 260 -7.72 16.11 0.42
N LEU A 261 -8.03 15.24 -0.54
CA LEU A 261 -8.45 13.87 -0.27
C LEU A 261 -7.36 13.08 0.47
N GLN A 262 -6.07 13.28 0.15
CA GLN A 262 -4.98 12.60 0.84
C GLN A 262 -4.94 12.98 2.33
N VAL A 263 -5.12 14.27 2.65
CA VAL A 263 -5.19 14.73 4.04
C VAL A 263 -6.39 14.11 4.77
N ILE A 264 -7.56 14.10 4.12
CA ILE A 264 -8.79 13.50 4.67
C ILE A 264 -8.59 12.00 4.93
N VAL A 265 -8.05 11.27 3.95
CA VAL A 265 -7.76 9.84 4.06
C VAL A 265 -6.86 9.57 5.25
N GLU A 266 -5.77 10.32 5.40
CA GLU A 266 -4.80 10.07 6.47
C GLU A 266 -5.38 10.36 7.87
N PHE A 267 -6.31 11.31 7.95
CA PHE A 267 -7.05 11.60 9.17
C PHE A 267 -8.05 10.49 9.53
N LEU A 268 -8.73 9.93 8.52
CA LEU A 268 -9.80 8.95 8.70
C LEU A 268 -9.29 7.51 8.82
N VAL A 269 -8.20 7.14 8.16
CA VAL A 269 -7.73 5.75 8.07
C VAL A 269 -7.43 5.13 9.43
N VAL A 270 -7.03 5.96 10.40
CA VAL A 270 -6.78 5.54 11.79
C VAL A 270 -8.04 5.53 12.67
N ARG A 271 -9.12 6.20 12.24
CA ARG A 271 -10.36 6.39 13.02
C ARG A 271 -11.49 5.48 12.55
N ASN A 272 -11.75 5.44 11.25
CA ASN A 272 -12.76 4.60 10.61
C ASN A 272 -12.31 4.25 9.19
N TYR A 273 -11.96 2.98 9.00
CA TYR A 273 -11.45 2.49 7.73
C TYR A 273 -12.52 2.42 6.62
N ALA A 274 -13.80 2.23 6.95
CA ALA A 274 -14.88 2.22 5.95
C ALA A 274 -15.04 3.60 5.31
N VAL A 275 -15.08 4.65 6.13
CA VAL A 275 -15.19 6.03 5.65
C VAL A 275 -13.91 6.42 4.92
N ALA A 276 -12.73 6.04 5.44
CA ALA A 276 -11.46 6.25 4.74
C ALA A 276 -11.45 5.59 3.35
N ALA A 277 -11.99 4.37 3.22
CA ALA A 277 -12.05 3.63 1.96
C ALA A 277 -12.89 4.36 0.88
N ILE A 278 -13.91 5.12 1.26
CA ILE A 278 -14.66 6.00 0.34
C ILE A 278 -13.70 7.01 -0.29
N PHE A 279 -12.99 7.77 0.54
CA PHE A 279 -12.09 8.83 0.07
C PHE A 279 -10.83 8.28 -0.61
N ILE A 280 -10.31 7.12 -0.17
CA ILE A 280 -9.22 6.41 -0.86
C ILE A 280 -9.64 6.07 -2.29
N THR A 281 -10.88 5.60 -2.46
CA THR A 281 -11.39 5.24 -3.78
C THR A 281 -11.48 6.47 -4.68
N VAL A 282 -12.07 7.57 -4.21
CA VAL A 282 -12.13 8.83 -4.98
C VAL A 282 -10.73 9.33 -5.33
N LEU A 283 -9.81 9.35 -4.36
CA LEU A 283 -8.42 9.77 -4.56
C LEU A 283 -7.71 8.95 -5.63
N THR A 284 -7.86 7.63 -5.60
CA THR A 284 -7.13 6.73 -6.50
C THR A 284 -7.71 6.72 -7.91
N ILE A 285 -9.02 6.96 -8.06
CA ILE A 285 -9.64 7.20 -9.36
C ILE A 285 -9.15 8.52 -9.95
N PHE A 286 -9.14 9.59 -9.17
CA PHE A 286 -8.62 10.89 -9.63
C PHE A 286 -7.14 10.79 -10.02
N LEU A 287 -6.34 10.06 -9.22
CA LEU A 287 -4.95 9.79 -9.56
C LEU A 287 -4.86 9.02 -10.87
N ALA A 288 -5.65 7.97 -11.10
CA ALA A 288 -5.61 7.19 -12.33
C ALA A 288 -5.97 8.03 -13.59
N GLU A 289 -7.08 8.76 -13.53
CA GLU A 289 -7.63 9.55 -14.64
C GLU A 289 -6.77 10.77 -15.00
N SER A 290 -6.09 11.36 -14.00
CA SER A 290 -5.29 12.56 -14.19
C SER A 290 -4.15 12.32 -15.21
N GLY A 291 -4.27 12.93 -16.40
CA GLY A 291 -3.30 12.84 -17.50
C GLY A 291 -3.66 11.88 -18.64
N SER A 292 -4.82 11.22 -18.61
CA SER A 292 -5.42 10.62 -19.81
C SER A 292 -6.37 11.64 -20.45
N ASN A 293 -6.39 11.73 -21.79
CA ASN A 293 -7.47 12.46 -22.48
C ASN A 293 -8.78 11.80 -22.03
N LEU A 294 -9.69 12.52 -21.36
CA LEU A 294 -10.94 12.06 -20.71
C LEU A 294 -11.93 11.34 -21.68
N SER A 295 -11.48 10.29 -22.34
CA SER A 295 -12.14 9.65 -23.49
C SER A 295 -12.43 8.16 -23.25
N VAL A 296 -12.04 7.63 -22.09
CA VAL A 296 -12.47 6.30 -21.63
C VAL A 296 -13.78 6.48 -20.89
N SER A 297 -14.80 5.70 -21.24
CA SER A 297 -16.11 5.73 -20.58
C SER A 297 -15.94 5.54 -19.06
N PRO A 298 -16.26 6.55 -18.22
CA PRO A 298 -16.02 6.48 -16.77
C PRO A 298 -16.63 5.22 -16.13
N THR A 299 -17.76 4.76 -16.68
CA THR A 299 -18.51 3.59 -16.22
C THR A 299 -17.71 2.29 -16.29
N GLY A 300 -16.91 2.06 -17.35
CA GLY A 300 -16.12 0.84 -17.51
C GLY A 300 -15.03 0.72 -16.45
N LEU A 301 -14.27 1.80 -16.27
CA LEU A 301 -13.20 1.91 -15.27
C LEU A 301 -13.74 1.71 -13.84
N ILE A 302 -14.91 2.28 -13.54
CA ILE A 302 -15.56 2.14 -12.24
C ILE A 302 -15.98 0.68 -11.97
N ALA A 303 -16.60 0.02 -12.94
CA ALA A 303 -17.01 -1.38 -12.79
C ALA A 303 -15.80 -2.31 -12.62
N ALA A 304 -14.75 -2.12 -13.44
CA ALA A 304 -13.50 -2.86 -13.33
C ALA A 304 -12.89 -2.71 -11.92
N ARG A 305 -12.87 -1.48 -11.40
CA ARG A 305 -12.33 -1.22 -10.05
C ARG A 305 -13.10 -1.93 -8.94
N PHE A 306 -14.42 -1.99 -9.04
CA PHE A 306 -15.22 -2.72 -8.05
C PHE A 306 -14.87 -4.21 -8.02
N VAL A 307 -14.76 -4.82 -9.20
CA VAL A 307 -14.38 -6.23 -9.36
C VAL A 307 -12.98 -6.49 -8.80
N ASP A 308 -12.01 -5.63 -9.12
CA ASP A 308 -10.63 -5.77 -8.62
C ASP A 308 -10.58 -5.77 -7.08
N ILE A 309 -11.28 -4.83 -6.46
CA ILE A 309 -11.31 -4.68 -5.00
C ILE A 309 -12.05 -5.84 -4.35
N LEU A 310 -13.15 -6.32 -4.94
CA LEU A 310 -13.91 -7.45 -4.45
C LEU A 310 -13.07 -8.72 -4.42
N ILE A 311 -12.44 -9.08 -5.55
CA ILE A 311 -11.60 -10.28 -5.67
C ILE A 311 -10.44 -10.21 -4.67
N GLY A 312 -9.73 -9.08 -4.64
CA GLY A 312 -8.60 -8.93 -3.71
C GLY A 312 -9.03 -8.97 -2.24
N SER A 313 -10.20 -8.42 -1.91
CA SER A 313 -10.74 -8.46 -0.54
C SER A 313 -11.13 -9.88 -0.11
N VAL A 314 -11.69 -10.68 -1.03
CA VAL A 314 -12.01 -12.09 -0.79
C VAL A 314 -10.73 -12.89 -0.55
N ILE A 315 -9.72 -12.75 -1.43
CA ILE A 315 -8.44 -13.47 -1.29
C ILE A 315 -7.72 -13.05 0.00
N GLY A 316 -7.71 -11.76 0.33
CA GLY A 316 -7.13 -11.27 1.58
C GLY A 316 -7.88 -11.77 2.82
N GLY A 317 -9.21 -11.89 2.74
CA GLY A 317 -10.03 -12.50 3.79
C GLY A 317 -9.69 -13.97 4.04
N LEU A 318 -9.55 -14.75 2.97
CA LEU A 318 -9.09 -16.16 3.04
C LEU A 318 -7.67 -16.25 3.60
N GLY A 319 -6.77 -15.36 3.18
CA GLY A 319 -5.41 -15.27 3.69
C GLY A 319 -5.37 -15.03 5.20
N GLY A 320 -6.15 -14.08 5.71
CA GLY A 320 -6.24 -13.83 7.15
C GLY A 320 -6.87 -14.98 7.93
N TRP A 321 -7.85 -15.67 7.36
CA TRP A 321 -8.41 -16.88 7.99
C TRP A 321 -7.36 -17.99 8.12
N ILE A 322 -6.53 -18.21 7.10
CA ILE A 322 -5.42 -19.18 7.14
C ILE A 322 -4.37 -18.78 8.18
N LEU A 323 -4.03 -17.48 8.26
CA LEU A 323 -3.05 -16.97 9.22
C LEU A 323 -3.49 -17.18 10.67
N TYR A 324 -4.73 -16.86 11.02
CA TYR A 324 -5.15 -16.85 12.43
C TYR A 324 -5.81 -18.15 12.91
N ASN A 325 -5.90 -19.17 12.06
CA ASN A 325 -6.39 -20.48 12.47
C ASN A 325 -5.26 -21.28 13.16
N GLU A 326 -5.34 -21.42 14.49
CA GLU A 326 -4.32 -22.06 15.36
C GLU A 326 -3.83 -23.43 14.84
N HIS A 327 -4.74 -24.20 14.22
CA HIS A 327 -4.44 -25.52 13.68
C HIS A 327 -3.40 -25.49 12.55
N VAL A 328 -3.46 -24.48 11.67
CA VAL A 328 -2.53 -24.34 10.53
C VAL A 328 -1.15 -23.93 11.03
N HIS A 329 -1.09 -22.99 11.98
CA HIS A 329 0.16 -22.60 12.64
C HIS A 329 0.84 -23.78 13.34
N TRP A 330 0.07 -24.60 14.06
CA TRP A 330 0.60 -25.79 14.74
C TRP A 330 1.16 -26.82 13.76
N MET A 331 0.42 -27.13 12.68
CA MET A 331 0.85 -28.10 11.67
C MET A 331 2.10 -27.64 10.91
N ALA A 332 2.14 -26.37 10.47
CA ALA A 332 3.29 -25.81 9.77
C ALA A 332 4.56 -25.80 10.64
N THR A 333 4.42 -25.40 11.92
CA THR A 333 5.54 -25.41 12.87
C THR A 333 6.05 -26.83 13.13
N ARG A 334 5.14 -27.82 13.21
CA ARG A 334 5.49 -29.23 13.40
C ARG A 334 6.23 -29.81 12.20
N GLN A 335 5.82 -29.50 10.97
CA GLN A 335 6.50 -29.97 9.77
C GLN A 335 7.91 -29.38 9.63
N ILE A 336 8.07 -28.06 9.84
CA ILE A 336 9.40 -27.42 9.78
C ILE A 336 10.35 -28.03 10.81
N ARG A 337 9.88 -28.30 12.04
CA ARG A 337 10.69 -28.99 13.06
C ARG A 337 11.10 -30.39 12.61
N LYS A 338 10.18 -31.18 12.04
CA LYS A 338 10.49 -32.52 11.50
C LYS A 338 11.52 -32.45 10.37
N THR A 339 11.37 -31.53 9.42
CA THR A 339 12.32 -31.35 8.31
C THR A 339 13.70 -30.93 8.81
N LYS A 340 13.77 -29.99 9.77
CA LYS A 340 15.05 -29.56 10.37
C LYS A 340 15.76 -30.70 11.10
N ILE A 341 15.02 -31.52 11.85
CA ILE A 341 15.56 -32.72 12.52
C ILE A 341 16.02 -33.76 11.49
N ALA A 342 15.26 -33.97 10.41
CA ALA A 342 15.63 -34.90 9.34
C ALA A 342 16.90 -34.47 8.59
N ILE A 343 17.07 -33.16 8.34
CA ILE A 343 18.29 -32.60 7.74
C ILE A 343 19.49 -32.74 8.68
N LEU A 344 19.31 -32.46 9.97
CA LEU A 344 20.38 -32.60 10.97
C LEU A 344 20.80 -34.06 11.18
N LYS A 345 19.90 -35.03 11.03
CA LYS A 345 20.21 -36.47 11.07
C LYS A 345 20.90 -37.00 9.81
N ARG A 346 20.94 -36.22 8.72
CA ARG A 346 21.60 -36.58 7.46
C ARG A 346 23.00 -35.94 7.29
N LYS A 347 23.42 -35.08 8.23
CA LYS A 347 24.79 -34.60 8.36
C LYS A 347 25.54 -35.47 9.37
#